data_AF-A0A7V3LH60-F1
#
_entry.id   AF-A0A7V3LH60-F1
#
_cell.length_a   1.000
_cell.length_b   1.000
_cell.length_c   1.000
_cell.angle_alpha   90.00
_cell.angle_beta   90.00
_cell.angle_gamma   90.00
#
_symmetry.space_group_name_H-M   'P 1'
#
loop_
_entity.id
_entity.type
_entity.pdbx_description
1 polymer ?
#
loop_
_entity_poly.entity_id
_entity_poly.type
_entity_poly.pdbx_seq_one_letter_code
_entity_poly.pdbx_strand_id
1 'polypeptide(L)'
;MNTAQVYRVRLIEKIPRGAETSSYRFSRPPGYRFAAGQFLMLTVPSPDGPLTHAFSHADSPTEPFIEVTTRLTGSAYKNALDALVPGAEVEIKGPYGKFLFRPDIPKIAFLTGGIGITPVRSILRYVA
;
A
#
# COMPACT_ATOMS: atom_id res chain seq x y z
N MET A 1 12.09 9.26 -14.53
CA MET A 1 11.40 9.36 -13.23
C MET A 1 9.91 9.28 -13.51
N ASN A 2 9.19 8.32 -12.92
CA ASN A 2 7.75 8.21 -13.15
C ASN A 2 7.06 9.33 -12.36
N THR A 3 6.41 10.26 -13.05
CA THR A 3 5.67 11.34 -12.39
C THR A 3 4.47 10.75 -11.65
N ALA A 4 4.25 11.19 -10.41
CA ALA A 4 3.10 10.72 -9.64
C ALA A 4 1.80 11.05 -10.38
N GLN A 5 1.00 10.02 -10.64
CA GLN A 5 -0.27 10.11 -11.35
C GLN A 5 -1.39 9.56 -10.46
N VAL A 6 -2.61 9.95 -10.81
CA VAL A 6 -3.83 9.49 -10.15
C VAL A 6 -4.38 8.30 -10.91
N TYR A 7 -4.77 7.25 -10.21
CA TYR A 7 -5.37 6.04 -10.78
C TYR A 7 -6.58 5.63 -9.98
N ARG A 8 -7.58 5.07 -10.67
CA ARG A 8 -8.71 4.39 -10.03
C ARG A 8 -8.44 2.90 -9.95
N VAL A 9 -8.69 2.32 -8.79
CA VAL A 9 -8.46 0.90 -8.50
C VAL A 9 -9.64 0.33 -7.73
N ARG A 10 -9.80 -1.00 -7.77
CA ARG A 10 -10.90 -1.69 -7.08
C ARG A 10 -10.37 -2.57 -5.98
N LEU A 11 -11.03 -2.57 -4.82
CA LEU A 11 -10.75 -3.53 -3.76
C LEU A 11 -11.01 -4.95 -4.29
N ILE A 12 -10.03 -5.84 -4.21
CA ILE A 12 -10.14 -7.25 -4.59
C ILE A 12 -10.54 -8.07 -3.37
N GLU A 13 -9.79 -7.92 -2.28
CA GLU A 13 -9.97 -8.71 -1.07
C GLU A 13 -9.43 -8.00 0.17
N LYS A 14 -9.93 -8.43 1.33
CA LYS A 14 -9.41 -8.08 2.65
C LYS A 14 -8.83 -9.32 3.29
N ILE A 15 -7.63 -9.21 3.84
CA ILE A 15 -6.90 -10.32 4.44
C ILE A 15 -6.60 -9.97 5.90
N PRO A 16 -7.27 -10.60 6.88
CA PRO A 16 -6.87 -10.49 8.28
C PRO A 16 -5.43 -10.97 8.47
N ARG A 17 -4.59 -10.15 9.09
CA ARG A 17 -3.19 -10.49 9.46
C ARG A 17 -3.00 -10.66 10.96
N GLY A 18 -4.00 -10.30 11.75
CA GLY A 18 -4.05 -10.42 13.21
C GLY A 18 -5.33 -9.76 13.74
N ALA A 19 -5.52 -9.75 15.06
CA ALA A 19 -6.74 -9.24 15.69
C ALA A 19 -7.08 -7.78 15.28
N GLU A 20 -6.06 -6.93 15.16
CA GLU A 20 -6.23 -5.51 14.83
C GLU A 20 -5.45 -5.10 13.58
N THR A 21 -5.07 -6.05 12.71
CA THR A 21 -4.26 -5.76 11.52
C THR A 21 -4.82 -6.46 10.30
N SER A 22 -5.00 -5.70 9.23
CA SER A 22 -5.54 -6.21 7.96
C SER A 22 -4.74 -5.69 6.77
N SER A 23 -4.66 -6.51 5.74
CA SER A 23 -4.19 -6.13 4.41
C SER A 23 -5.37 -5.95 3.47
N TYR A 24 -5.29 -4.95 2.60
CA TYR A 24 -6.28 -4.66 1.57
C TYR A 24 -5.57 -4.74 0.23
N ARG A 25 -6.07 -5.59 -0.66
CA ARG A 25 -5.52 -5.73 -2.02
C ARG A 25 -6.41 -5.03 -3.01
N PHE A 26 -5.81 -4.23 -3.86
CA PHE A 26 -6.47 -3.51 -4.93
C PHE A 26 -5.97 -3.98 -6.29
N SER A 27 -6.79 -3.83 -7.33
CA SER A 27 -6.38 -4.05 -8.71
C SER A 27 -5.19 -3.17 -9.07
N ARG A 28 -4.19 -3.72 -9.78
CA ARG A 28 -3.08 -2.93 -10.31
C ARG A 28 -3.48 -2.28 -11.63
N PRO A 29 -3.55 -0.94 -11.74
CA PRO A 29 -3.97 -0.31 -12.97
C PRO A 29 -2.87 -0.37 -14.05
N PRO A 30 -3.22 -0.40 -15.34
CA PRO A 30 -2.25 -0.36 -16.43
C PRO A 30 -1.32 0.85 -16.29
N GLY A 31 -0.02 0.64 -16.55
CA GLY A 31 0.99 1.69 -16.46
C GLY A 31 1.47 2.03 -15.04
N TYR A 32 0.82 1.53 -13.98
CA TYR A 32 1.28 1.77 -12.61
C TYR A 32 2.57 0.99 -12.31
N ARG A 33 3.66 1.75 -12.20
CA ARG A 33 5.01 1.26 -11.91
C ARG A 33 5.50 1.96 -10.66
N PHE A 34 6.07 1.18 -9.73
CA PHE A 34 6.71 1.66 -8.51
C PHE A 34 7.96 0.83 -8.23
N ALA A 35 8.85 1.35 -7.40
CA ALA A 35 10.01 0.63 -6.89
C ALA A 35 9.75 0.12 -5.47
N ALA A 36 10.28 -1.06 -5.13
CA ALA A 36 10.08 -1.66 -3.82
C ALA A 36 10.52 -0.73 -2.68
N GLY A 37 9.69 -0.59 -1.65
CA GLY A 37 9.88 0.33 -0.52
C GLY A 37 9.24 1.71 -0.69
N GLN A 38 8.70 2.04 -1.87
CA GLN A 38 7.90 3.26 -2.08
C GLN A 38 6.53 3.21 -1.40
N PHE A 39 5.85 4.37 -1.40
CA PHE A 39 4.50 4.53 -0.87
C PHE A 39 3.56 5.21 -1.88
N LEU A 40 2.26 5.15 -1.62
CA LEU A 40 1.20 5.82 -2.36
C LEU A 40 0.26 6.57 -1.40
N MET A 41 -0.51 7.49 -1.93
CA MET A 41 -1.67 8.07 -1.25
C MET A 41 -2.91 7.26 -1.66
N LEU A 42 -3.69 6.78 -0.71
CA LEU A 42 -4.95 6.06 -0.95
C LEU A 42 -6.10 6.95 -0.46
N THR A 43 -7.01 7.27 -1.36
CA THR A 43 -8.20 8.07 -1.10
C THR A 43 -9.43 7.17 -1.12
N VAL A 44 -10.15 7.12 -0.01
CA VAL A 44 -11.38 6.31 0.16
C VAL A 44 -12.59 7.21 0.35
N PRO A 45 -13.79 6.81 -0.15
CA PRO A 45 -15.02 7.55 0.12
C PRO A 45 -15.40 7.45 1.60
N SER A 46 -16.00 8.51 2.15
CA SER A 46 -16.62 8.51 3.48
C SER A 46 -17.85 9.45 3.49
N PRO A 47 -18.74 9.35 4.51
CA PRO A 47 -19.95 10.18 4.58
C PRO A 47 -19.67 11.69 4.55
N ASP A 48 -18.57 12.13 5.16
CA ASP A 48 -18.20 13.54 5.28
C ASP A 48 -17.28 14.02 4.14
N GLY A 49 -17.08 13.18 3.11
CA GLY A 49 -16.20 13.43 1.97
C GLY A 49 -15.03 12.45 1.88
N PRO A 50 -14.24 12.50 0.79
CA PRO A 50 -13.12 11.58 0.59
C PRO A 50 -12.00 11.80 1.62
N LEU A 51 -11.48 10.72 2.19
CA LEU A 51 -10.37 10.73 3.13
C LEU A 51 -9.12 10.17 2.48
N THR A 52 -7.96 10.81 2.68
CA THR A 52 -6.68 10.38 2.07
C THR A 52 -5.66 10.00 3.15
N HIS A 53 -4.92 8.91 2.93
CA HIS A 53 -3.82 8.51 3.80
C HIS A 53 -2.66 7.89 3.01
N ALA A 54 -1.44 8.08 3.51
CA ALA A 54 -0.25 7.49 2.91
C ALA A 54 -0.05 6.04 3.37
N PHE A 55 0.28 5.15 2.44
CA PHE A 55 0.68 3.77 2.73
C PHE A 55 1.89 3.38 1.91
N SER A 56 2.90 2.83 2.55
CA SER A 56 3.90 2.03 1.87
C SER A 56 3.23 0.89 1.11
N HIS A 57 3.78 0.57 -0.06
CA HIS A 57 3.48 -0.70 -0.70
C HIS A 57 3.86 -1.82 0.25
N ALA A 58 2.87 -2.63 0.64
CA ALA A 58 3.14 -3.89 1.29
C ALA A 58 3.51 -4.97 0.26
N ASP A 59 3.06 -4.82 -1.00
CA ASP A 59 3.38 -5.67 -2.14
C ASP A 59 4.75 -5.37 -2.79
N SER A 60 5.30 -6.35 -3.50
CA SER A 60 6.43 -6.19 -4.41
C SER A 60 5.97 -5.64 -5.77
N PRO A 61 6.78 -4.83 -6.47
CA PRO A 61 6.47 -4.41 -7.83
C PRO A 61 6.38 -5.55 -8.86
N THR A 62 6.73 -6.78 -8.49
CA THR A 62 6.49 -8.01 -9.28
C THR A 62 5.14 -8.68 -9.03
N GLU A 63 4.38 -8.27 -8.01
CA GLU A 63 3.05 -8.82 -7.70
C GLU A 63 1.94 -8.13 -8.55
N PRO A 64 0.87 -8.85 -8.94
CA PRO A 64 -0.15 -8.34 -9.87
C PRO A 64 -1.23 -7.45 -9.23
N PHE A 65 -1.07 -7.10 -7.95
CA PHE A 65 -2.00 -6.29 -7.16
C PHE A 65 -1.24 -5.19 -6.43
N ILE A 66 -1.96 -4.25 -5.84
CA ILE A 66 -1.44 -3.29 -4.88
C ILE A 66 -1.91 -3.71 -3.50
N GLU A 67 -1.02 -3.87 -2.53
CA GLU A 67 -1.37 -4.25 -1.16
C GLU A 67 -0.98 -3.14 -0.20
N VAL A 68 -1.92 -2.71 0.63
CA VAL A 68 -1.63 -1.86 1.81
C VAL A 68 -1.99 -2.64 3.06
N THR A 69 -1.21 -2.49 4.12
CA THR A 69 -1.47 -3.16 5.40
C THR A 69 -1.49 -2.14 6.53
N THR A 70 -2.44 -2.27 7.44
CA THR A 70 -2.61 -1.29 8.50
C THR A 70 -3.22 -1.86 9.76
N ARG A 71 -3.03 -1.13 10.87
CA ARG A 71 -3.73 -1.38 12.12
C ARG A 71 -5.11 -0.71 12.08
N LEU A 72 -6.12 -1.40 12.62
CA LEU A 72 -7.51 -0.92 12.71
C LEU A 72 -7.70 -0.14 14.01
N THR A 73 -7.24 1.10 14.03
CA THR A 73 -7.27 1.96 15.24
C THR A 73 -8.61 2.66 15.49
N GLY A 74 -9.66 2.34 14.74
CA GLY A 74 -10.97 2.98 14.87
C GLY A 74 -11.08 4.42 14.36
N SER A 75 -10.05 4.97 13.69
CA SER A 75 -10.13 6.34 13.13
C SER A 75 -11.07 6.40 11.93
N ALA A 76 -11.59 7.60 11.61
CA ALA A 76 -12.52 7.80 10.49
C ALA A 76 -12.00 7.18 9.18
N TYR A 77 -10.71 7.37 8.86
CA TYR A 77 -10.10 6.76 7.69
C TYR A 77 -10.09 5.22 7.76
N LYS A 78 -9.71 4.64 8.90
CA LYS A 78 -9.62 3.18 9.03
C LYS A 78 -11.00 2.53 8.98
N ASN A 79 -12.00 3.16 9.59
CA ASN A 79 -13.39 2.71 9.52
C ASN A 79 -13.92 2.80 8.08
N ALA A 80 -13.62 3.89 7.36
CA ALA A 80 -14.00 4.02 5.95
C ALA A 80 -13.33 2.98 5.05
N LEU A 81 -12.02 2.76 5.22
CA LEU A 81 -11.28 1.71 4.49
C LEU A 81 -11.84 0.32 4.81
N ASP A 82 -12.13 0.03 6.07
CA ASP A 82 -12.64 -1.26 6.50
C ASP A 82 -14.13 -1.46 6.19
N ALA A 83 -14.89 -0.39 5.90
CA ALA A 83 -16.26 -0.50 5.42
C ALA A 83 -16.36 -0.84 3.93
N LEU A 84 -15.28 -0.71 3.15
CA LEU A 84 -15.29 -1.03 1.71
C LEU A 84 -15.67 -2.50 1.47
N VAL A 85 -16.38 -2.78 0.40
CA VAL A 85 -16.66 -4.15 -0.05
C VAL A 85 -15.83 -4.49 -1.29
N PRO A 86 -15.45 -5.77 -1.53
CA PRO A 86 -14.83 -6.16 -2.78
C PRO A 86 -15.59 -5.61 -4.00
N GLY A 87 -14.86 -5.08 -4.97
CA GLY A 87 -15.37 -4.37 -6.14
C GLY A 87 -15.47 -2.85 -5.96
N ALA A 88 -15.43 -2.31 -4.74
CA ALA A 88 -15.49 -0.88 -4.48
C ALA A 88 -14.31 -0.14 -5.15
N GLU A 89 -14.63 0.95 -5.85
CA GLU A 89 -13.65 1.82 -6.53
C GLU A 89 -13.09 2.87 -5.54
N VAL A 90 -11.78 3.03 -5.56
CA VAL A 90 -11.02 4.02 -4.77
C VAL A 90 -9.96 4.66 -5.65
N GLU A 91 -9.37 5.75 -5.17
CA GLU A 91 -8.31 6.46 -5.88
C GLU A 91 -6.97 6.23 -5.20
N ILE A 92 -5.92 6.00 -6.00
CA ILE A 92 -4.54 6.06 -5.55
C ILE A 92 -3.78 7.16 -6.29
N LYS A 93 -2.80 7.76 -5.61
CA LYS A 93 -1.84 8.67 -6.23
C LYS A 93 -0.43 8.27 -5.86
N GLY A 94 0.46 8.20 -6.86
CA GLY A 94 1.86 7.84 -6.65
C GLY A 94 2.51 7.21 -7.88
N PRO A 95 3.64 6.51 -7.70
CA PRO A 95 4.31 6.25 -6.42
C PRO A 95 5.10 7.46 -5.89
N TYR A 96 5.48 7.39 -4.60
CA TYR A 96 6.27 8.38 -3.88
C TYR A 96 7.36 7.72 -3.02
N GLY A 97 8.32 8.53 -2.57
CA GLY A 97 9.34 8.12 -1.59
C GLY A 97 10.67 7.67 -2.20
N LYS A 98 11.71 7.71 -1.36
CA LYS A 98 13.11 7.40 -1.69
C LYS A 98 13.68 6.25 -0.85
N PHE A 99 12.85 5.55 -0.08
CA PHE A 99 13.24 4.36 0.67
C PHE A 99 13.31 3.17 -0.29
N LEU A 100 14.43 3.06 -0.99
CA LEU A 100 14.61 2.12 -2.10
C LEU A 100 15.66 1.08 -1.77
N PHE A 101 15.45 -0.14 -2.27
CA PHE A 101 16.49 -1.16 -2.31
C PHE A 101 17.67 -0.69 -3.17
N ARG A 102 18.90 -0.91 -2.67
CA ARG A 102 20.15 -0.59 -3.36
C ARG A 102 20.93 -1.88 -3.63
N PRO A 103 20.89 -2.42 -4.87
CA PRO A 103 21.49 -3.72 -5.20
C PRO A 103 23.03 -3.71 -5.11
N ASP A 104 23.65 -2.53 -5.16
CA ASP A 104 25.09 -2.30 -5.03
C ASP A 104 25.60 -2.49 -3.58
N ILE A 105 24.71 -2.61 -2.59
CA ILE A 105 25.08 -2.73 -1.19
C ILE A 105 25.07 -4.22 -0.77
N PRO A 106 26.24 -4.80 -0.42
CA PRO A 106 26.36 -6.25 -0.21
C PRO A 106 25.72 -6.75 1.10
N LYS A 107 25.48 -5.87 2.07
CA LYS A 107 24.86 -6.19 3.36
C LYS A 107 23.89 -5.10 3.76
N ILE A 108 22.65 -5.48 4.06
CA ILE A 108 21.58 -4.55 4.42
C ILE A 108 20.99 -4.99 5.76
N ALA A 109 20.75 -4.02 6.63
CA ALA A 109 20.00 -4.21 7.87
C ALA A 109 18.76 -3.32 7.84
N PHE A 110 17.60 -3.88 8.19
CA PHE A 110 16.34 -3.14 8.32
C PHE A 110 15.99 -3.00 9.80
N LEU A 111 15.76 -1.76 10.25
CA LEU A 111 15.19 -1.48 11.56
C LEU A 111 13.72 -1.13 11.39
N THR A 112 12.84 -1.92 12.01
CA THR A 112 11.40 -1.78 11.82
C THR A 112 10.61 -2.26 13.02
N GLY A 113 9.37 -1.79 13.16
CA GLY A 113 8.44 -2.16 14.21
C GLY A 113 6.99 -1.93 13.78
N GLY A 114 6.10 -2.85 14.17
CA GLY A 114 4.68 -2.80 13.80
C GLY A 114 4.45 -2.68 12.29
N ILE A 115 3.52 -1.82 11.87
CA ILE A 115 3.18 -1.59 10.45
C ILE A 115 4.34 -1.06 9.61
N GLY A 116 5.38 -0.50 10.24
CA GLY A 116 6.61 -0.07 9.57
C GLY A 116 7.36 -1.21 8.85
N ILE A 117 6.93 -2.47 9.01
CA ILE A 117 7.47 -3.63 8.29
C ILE A 117 7.11 -3.64 6.80
N THR A 118 6.03 -2.97 6.41
CA THR A 118 5.47 -3.07 5.05
C THR A 118 6.42 -2.67 3.90
N PRO A 119 7.18 -1.55 3.94
CA PRO A 119 8.14 -1.26 2.87
C PRO A 119 9.30 -2.27 2.84
N VAL A 120 9.66 -2.84 4.00
CA VAL A 120 10.68 -3.90 4.09
C VAL A 120 10.15 -5.19 3.46
N ARG A 121 8.89 -5.58 3.72
CA ARG A 121 8.24 -6.72 3.05
C ARG A 121 8.27 -6.54 1.53
N SER A 122 7.93 -5.36 1.03
CA SER A 122 7.98 -5.04 -0.40
C SER A 122 9.38 -5.30 -0.98
N ILE A 123 10.43 -4.81 -0.31
CA ILE A 123 11.82 -5.04 -0.71
C ILE A 123 12.19 -6.53 -0.65
N LEU A 124 11.91 -7.21 0.46
CA LEU A 124 12.23 -8.62 0.64
C LEU A 124 11.54 -9.51 -0.40
N ARG A 125 10.30 -9.21 -0.77
CA ARG A 125 9.57 -9.92 -1.84
C ARG A 125 10.08 -9.60 -3.24
N TYR A 126 10.70 -8.44 -3.44
CA TYR A 126 11.29 -8.06 -4.73
C TYR A 126 12.62 -8.76 -5.00
N VAL A 127 13.40 -9.04 -3.97
CA VAL A 127 14.73 -9.66 -4.08
C VAL A 127 14.75 -11.18 -3.89
N ALA A 128 13.60 -11.77 -3.55
CA ALA A 128 13.43 -13.20 -3.31
C ALA A 128 13.25 -14.01 -4.59
#